data_AF-A0A087U4M8-F1
#
_entry.id   AF-A0A087U4M8-F1
#
_cell.length_a   1.000
_cell.length_b   1.000
_cell.length_c   1.000
_cell.angle_alpha   90.00
_cell.angle_beta   90.00
_cell.angle_gamma   90.00
#
_symmetry.space_group_name_H-M   'P 1'
#
loop_
_entity.id
_entity.type
_entity.pdbx_description
1 polymer ?
#
loop_
_entity_poly.entity_id
_entity_poly.type
_entity_poly.pdbx_seq_one_letter_code
_entity_poly.pdbx_strand_id
1 'polypeptide(L)'
;MLNSNDVSEYLKISADGLTARSDASSFESVRCTFQVDSGVWYYEVTIVTSGVMQIGWATKNSKFLNHEGYGIGDDEYSLAYDGCR
;
A
#
# COMPACT_ATOMS: atom_id res chain seq x y z
N MET A 1 0.62 9.06 -7.80
CA MET A 1 -0.43 8.18 -8.35
C MET A 1 -0.13 6.75 -7.95
N LEU A 2 -1.18 5.96 -7.72
CA LEU A 2 -1.09 4.53 -7.43
C LEU A 2 -0.79 3.75 -8.71
N ASN A 3 0.05 2.71 -8.62
CA ASN A 3 0.53 1.96 -9.76
C ASN A 3 -0.35 0.71 -10.00
N SER A 4 -1.14 0.72 -11.08
CA SER A 4 -1.99 -0.42 -11.46
C SER A 4 -1.22 -1.66 -11.94
N ASN A 5 0.08 -1.56 -12.18
CA ASN A 5 0.94 -2.69 -12.53
C ASN A 5 1.73 -3.22 -11.32
N ASP A 6 1.63 -2.56 -10.16
CA ASP A 6 2.36 -2.89 -8.94
C ASP A 6 1.41 -2.86 -7.74
N VAL A 7 0.47 -3.80 -7.82
CA VAL A 7 -0.72 -3.90 -6.97
C VAL A 7 -1.15 -5.37 -6.88
N SER A 8 -1.78 -5.74 -5.78
CA SER A 8 -2.38 -7.07 -5.61
C SER A 8 -3.69 -7.21 -6.41
N GLU A 9 -4.05 -8.45 -6.74
CA GLU A 9 -5.04 -8.80 -7.77
C GLU A 9 -6.42 -8.13 -7.61
N TYR A 10 -6.89 -7.93 -6.37
CA TYR A 10 -8.27 -7.51 -6.10
C TYR A 10 -8.40 -6.05 -5.65
N LEU A 11 -7.30 -5.32 -5.55
CA LEU A 11 -7.35 -3.90 -5.19
C LEU A 11 -7.97 -3.08 -6.33
N LYS A 12 -8.91 -2.20 -5.97
CA LYS A 12 -9.51 -1.24 -6.88
C LYS A 12 -8.84 0.11 -6.74
N ILE A 13 -8.46 0.69 -7.88
CA ILE A 13 -7.90 2.04 -7.96
C ILE A 13 -8.91 2.94 -8.69
N SER A 14 -9.19 4.12 -8.15
CA SER A 14 -10.06 5.11 -8.80
C SER A 14 -9.48 5.60 -10.13
N ALA A 15 -10.32 6.15 -11.01
CA ALA A 15 -9.91 6.61 -12.34
C ALA A 15 -8.86 7.74 -12.30
N ASP A 16 -8.83 8.54 -11.23
CA ASP A 16 -7.80 9.56 -11.00
C ASP A 16 -6.49 9.01 -10.44
N GLY A 17 -6.44 7.71 -10.10
CA GLY A 17 -5.25 7.06 -9.56
C GLY A 17 -4.89 7.47 -8.12
N LEU A 18 -5.82 8.08 -7.37
CA LEU A 18 -5.57 8.64 -6.04
C LEU A 18 -6.27 7.91 -4.88
N THR A 19 -7.23 7.02 -5.18
CA THR A 19 -7.96 6.24 -4.16
C THR A 19 -7.72 4.76 -4.37
N ALA A 20 -7.34 4.07 -3.29
CA ALA A 20 -7.32 2.61 -3.20
C ALA A 20 -8.51 2.11 -2.37
N ARG A 21 -9.10 0.99 -2.79
CA ARG A 21 -10.16 0.30 -2.04
C ARG A 21 -9.98 -1.21 -2.20
N SER A 22 -10.07 -1.94 -1.09
CA SER A 22 -10.26 -3.39 -1.12
C SER A 22 -11.68 -3.74 -0.70
N ASP A 23 -12.30 -4.67 -1.44
CA ASP A 23 -13.53 -5.36 -1.05
C ASP A 23 -13.28 -6.85 -0.74
N ALA A 24 -12.02 -7.28 -0.86
CA ALA A 24 -11.62 -8.65 -0.65
C ALA A 24 -11.43 -8.95 0.84
N SER A 25 -11.51 -10.22 1.22
CA SER A 25 -11.15 -10.68 2.57
C SER A 25 -9.64 -10.82 2.77
N SER A 26 -8.86 -10.77 1.68
CA SER A 26 -7.39 -10.74 1.67
C SER A 26 -6.84 -9.35 1.95
N PHE A 27 -5.57 -9.27 2.32
CA PHE A 27 -4.89 -8.00 2.59
C PHE A 27 -4.24 -7.47 1.32
N GLU A 28 -4.92 -6.55 0.65
CA GLU A 28 -4.47 -6.01 -0.64
C GLU A 28 -3.48 -4.85 -0.45
N SER A 29 -2.51 -4.69 -1.35
CA SER A 29 -1.43 -3.70 -1.28
C SER A 29 -1.11 -3.09 -2.65
N VAL A 30 -0.67 -1.84 -2.67
CA VAL A 30 -0.26 -1.11 -3.89
C VAL A 30 0.92 -0.18 -3.59
N ARG A 31 1.84 -0.07 -4.54
CA ARG A 31 2.88 0.98 -4.53
C ARG A 31 2.51 2.15 -5.43
N CYS A 32 3.08 3.32 -5.17
CA CYS A 32 2.96 4.47 -6.05
C CYS A 32 3.85 4.31 -7.30
N THR A 33 3.63 5.16 -8.30
CA THR A 33 4.40 5.16 -9.57
C THR A 33 5.77 5.80 -9.47
N PHE A 34 6.16 6.37 -8.32
CA PHE A 34 7.39 7.15 -8.15
C PHE A 34 8.17 6.69 -6.92
N GLN A 35 9.41 6.26 -7.13
CA GLN A 35 10.33 5.98 -6.05
C GLN A 35 11.09 7.25 -5.63
N VAL A 36 11.62 7.24 -4.41
CA VAL A 36 12.52 8.28 -3.89
C VAL A 36 13.84 7.62 -3.52
N ASP A 37 14.95 8.17 -3.99
CA ASP A 37 16.29 7.58 -3.79
C ASP A 37 17.15 8.39 -2.79
N SER A 38 16.86 9.69 -2.63
CA SER A 38 17.61 10.58 -1.73
C SER A 38 16.78 11.81 -1.33
N GLY A 39 17.17 12.46 -0.23
CA GLY A 39 16.49 13.65 0.30
C GLY A 39 15.47 13.33 1.40
N VAL A 40 14.65 14.33 1.75
CA VAL A 40 13.58 14.21 2.75
C VAL A 40 12.25 14.41 2.04
N TRP A 41 11.34 13.47 2.22
CA TRP A 41 10.07 13.42 1.50
C TRP A 41 8.91 13.21 2.47
N TYR A 42 7.73 13.61 2.01
CA TYR A 42 6.48 13.43 2.73
C TYR A 42 5.34 13.20 1.74
N TYR A 43 4.32 12.47 2.18
CA TYR A 43 3.04 12.31 1.50
C TYR A 43 1.94 12.20 2.54
N GLU A 44 0.71 12.50 2.13
CA GLU A 44 -0.48 12.42 2.98
C GLU A 44 -1.41 11.32 2.48
N VAL A 45 -2.18 10.75 3.41
CA VAL A 45 -3.25 9.79 3.12
C VAL A 45 -4.48 10.20 3.90
N THR A 46 -5.63 10.18 3.24
CA THR A 46 -6.94 10.37 3.90
C THR A 46 -7.61 9.01 4.06
N ILE A 47 -7.95 8.65 5.30
CA ILE A 47 -8.69 7.43 5.61
C ILE A 47 -10.18 7.67 5.38
N VAL A 48 -10.76 6.95 4.42
CA VAL A 48 -12.17 7.14 4.02
C VAL A 48 -13.13 6.22 4.79
N THR A 49 -12.67 5.03 5.18
CA THR A 49 -13.46 4.03 5.92
C THR A 49 -12.67 3.50 7.12
N SER A 50 -13.36 2.90 8.09
CA SER A 50 -12.74 2.34 9.30
C SER A 50 -12.14 0.93 9.11
N GLY A 51 -11.79 0.57 7.88
CA GLY A 51 -11.16 -0.72 7.59
C GLY A 51 -9.76 -0.82 8.19
N VAL A 52 -9.25 -2.03 8.38
CA VAL A 52 -7.86 -2.26 8.78
C VAL A 52 -6.95 -1.90 7.60
N MET A 53 -5.98 -1.03 7.84
CA MET A 53 -5.05 -0.54 6.82
C MET A 53 -3.66 -0.41 7.41
N GLN A 54 -2.65 -0.73 6.61
CA GLN A 54 -1.24 -0.48 6.89
C GLN A 54 -0.74 0.53 5.85
N ILE A 55 -0.13 1.62 6.30
CA ILE A 55 0.32 2.72 5.43
C ILE A 55 1.79 3.00 5.71
N GLY A 56 2.60 3.01 4.66
CA GLY A 56 4.00 3.41 4.79
C GLY A 56 4.80 3.28 3.51
N TRP A 57 6.07 2.94 3.66
CA TRP A 57 7.05 2.92 2.59
C TRP A 57 7.50 1.50 2.30
N ALA A 58 7.66 1.18 1.01
CA ALA A 58 8.16 -0.11 0.57
C ALA A 58 9.13 0.07 -0.61
N THR A 59 10.20 -0.70 -0.61
CA THR A 59 11.05 -0.85 -1.79
C THR A 59 10.42 -1.81 -2.80
N LYS A 60 10.97 -1.90 -4.01
CA LYS A 60 10.53 -2.87 -5.03
C LYS A 60 10.76 -4.34 -4.65
N ASN A 61 11.62 -4.59 -3.66
CA ASN A 61 11.91 -5.94 -3.18
C ASN A 61 10.86 -6.44 -2.19
N SER A 62 9.99 -5.56 -1.69
CA SER A 62 8.89 -5.96 -0.81
C SER A 62 7.86 -6.79 -1.58
N LYS A 63 7.34 -7.83 -0.92
CA LYS A 63 6.45 -8.83 -1.51
C LYS A 63 5.04 -8.67 -0.97
N PHE A 64 4.07 -8.50 -1.87
CA PHE A 64 2.65 -8.46 -1.49
C PHE A 64 2.04 -9.83 -1.73
N LEU A 65 1.79 -10.56 -0.64
CA LEU A 65 1.18 -11.89 -0.66
C LEU A 65 -0.18 -11.78 0.02
N ASN A 66 -1.15 -11.25 -0.71
CA ASN A 66 -2.48 -10.89 -0.20
C ASN A 66 -3.23 -12.06 0.46
N HIS A 67 -3.09 -13.28 -0.06
CA HIS A 67 -3.72 -14.48 0.50
C HIS A 67 -3.04 -15.00 1.78
N GLU A 68 -1.76 -14.69 1.96
CA GLU A 68 -1.00 -15.01 3.18
C GLU A 68 -1.07 -13.87 4.21
N GLY A 69 -1.70 -12.75 3.85
CA GLY A 69 -1.84 -11.58 4.70
C GLY A 69 -0.59 -10.72 4.79
N TYR A 70 0.42 -10.93 3.92
CA TYR A 70 1.60 -10.08 3.88
C TYR A 70 1.35 -8.84 3.03
N GLY A 71 1.37 -7.68 3.69
CA GLY A 71 1.26 -6.36 3.10
C GLY A 71 2.49 -5.50 3.36
N ILE A 72 2.27 -4.17 3.37
CA ILE A 72 3.31 -3.20 3.67
C ILE A 72 3.66 -3.29 5.17
N GLY A 73 4.96 -3.43 5.48
CA GLY A 73 5.46 -3.48 6.85
C GLY A 73 5.67 -4.90 7.40
N ASP A 74 5.34 -5.93 6.62
CA ASP A 74 5.48 -7.33 7.06
C ASP A 74 6.77 -8.00 6.57
N ASP A 75 7.67 -7.26 5.91
CA ASP A 75 8.97 -7.75 5.45
C ASP A 75 10.12 -6.77 5.73
N GLU A 76 11.35 -7.24 5.52
CA GLU A 76 12.59 -6.46 5.72
C GLU A 76 12.76 -5.29 4.72
N TYR A 77 11.88 -5.17 3.73
CA TYR A 77 11.94 -4.20 2.64
C TYR A 77 10.86 -3.13 2.72
N SER A 78 10.07 -3.10 3.80
CA SER A 78 8.96 -2.20 3.99
C SER A 78 8.75 -1.82 5.47
N LEU A 79 8.11 -0.67 5.68
CA LEU A 79 7.75 -0.15 6.99
C LEU A 79 6.34 0.41 6.89
N ALA A 80 5.50 0.14 7.89
CA ALA A 80 4.14 0.65 7.93
C ALA A 80 3.73 1.12 9.32
N TYR A 81 2.71 1.96 9.33
CA TYR A 81 1.91 2.34 10.47
C TYR A 81 0.49 1.79 10.28
N ASP A 82 -0.06 1.12 11.30
CA ASP A 82 -1.39 0.49 11.27
C ASP A 82 -2.43 1.17 12.17
N GLY A 83 -2.04 2.23 12.89
CA GLY A 83 -2.92 2.97 13.80
C GLY A 83 -3.26 2.29 15.12
N CYS A 84 -2.89 1.02 15.32
CA CYS A 84 -3.40 0.18 16.41
C CYS A 84 -2.34 -0.68 17.11
N ARG A 85 -1.04 -0.43 16.90
CA ARG A 85 0.06 -1.09 17.62
C ARG A 85 1.20 -0.13 17.98
#